data_AF-A0A355C9T1-F1
#
_entry.id   AF-A0A355C9T1-F1
#
_cell.length_a   1.000
_cell.length_b   1.000
_cell.length_c   1.000
_cell.angle_alpha   90.00
_cell.angle_beta   90.00
_cell.angle_gamma   90.00
#
_symmetry.space_group_name_H-M   'P 1'
#
loop_
_entity.id
_entity.type
_entity.pdbx_description
1 polymer ?
#
loop_
_entity_poly.entity_id
_entity_poly.type
_entity_poly.pdbx_seq_one_letter_code
_entity_poly.pdbx_strand_id
1 'polypeptide(L)'
;GRLIKGDGALKDGLLQGVLLDSWECKTQTWTTDLDKIFDNQWSYALRSRLPALFGYVVDNPENTARFLRDWRVTLNDLLVENFFGEIKKLADENGLTVSFETASGDVFPGDILEYYKHADVPMCEFWQPRSDSFVGSIEFKPVRPAVSAARGYGKKRVAAEAFTSFNLTWDEHPRFLKDIADDHFAKGVTHLVFHTYTHNPRTDFLPPGTSFGTKIGTPFLRLQTWWQHMPLFTDYLARCNYMLETGNPVSDVLMYLGDEQNHKPPQLLPFPEGYSYDYCNPDILLNRLSVKNGKLVTPEGIQYRVLWLYDCRRMLPETLEKIASFVEAGVILAGDAPSGIATLSGGDETKLRFDKAVGKLWGDGSKNMLTLGKGKVYNTSDIATVLTAENIPPDILAHSPDLRWLHRQTGESG
;
A
#
# COMPACT_ATOMS: atom_id res chain seq x y z
N GLY A 1 -1.37 22.46 -18.76
CA GLY A 1 -1.06 21.93 -20.11
C GLY A 1 -2.01 22.48 -21.16
N ARG A 2 -1.95 21.99 -22.41
CA ARG A 2 -2.76 22.45 -23.57
C ARG A 2 -4.27 22.48 -23.32
N LEU A 3 -4.79 21.65 -22.40
CA LEU A 3 -6.22 21.56 -22.11
C LEU A 3 -6.75 22.70 -21.23
N ILE A 4 -5.93 23.25 -20.34
CA ILE A 4 -6.37 24.16 -19.27
C ILE A 4 -5.76 25.57 -19.34
N LYS A 5 -4.69 25.78 -20.15
CA LYS A 5 -4.07 27.10 -20.32
C LYS A 5 -4.60 27.79 -21.58
N GLY A 6 -4.69 29.12 -21.55
CA GLY A 6 -5.02 29.94 -22.72
C GLY A 6 -6.44 29.73 -23.23
N ASP A 7 -6.58 29.35 -24.50
CA ASP A 7 -7.83 29.00 -25.19
C ASP A 7 -8.17 27.50 -25.11
N GLY A 8 -7.52 26.76 -24.22
CA GLY A 8 -7.77 25.33 -24.00
C GLY A 8 -9.23 25.02 -23.65
N ALA A 9 -9.69 23.84 -24.09
CA ALA A 9 -11.09 23.43 -24.00
C ALA A 9 -11.64 23.28 -22.57
N LEU A 10 -10.77 23.20 -21.56
CA LEU A 10 -11.13 23.00 -20.15
C LEU A 10 -10.65 24.18 -19.26
N LYS A 11 -10.33 25.33 -19.86
CA LYS A 11 -9.80 26.51 -19.15
C LYS A 11 -10.74 27.06 -18.07
N ASP A 12 -12.04 26.82 -18.19
CA ASP A 12 -13.07 27.34 -17.27
C ASP A 12 -13.29 26.42 -16.05
N GLY A 13 -12.30 25.59 -15.69
CA GLY A 13 -12.33 24.79 -14.46
C GLY A 13 -13.13 23.49 -14.52
N LEU A 14 -13.38 22.95 -15.73
CA LEU A 14 -14.08 21.68 -15.90
C LEU A 14 -13.21 20.46 -15.56
N LEU A 15 -11.88 20.62 -15.55
CA LEU A 15 -10.93 19.58 -15.14
C LEU A 15 -10.55 19.80 -13.67
N GLN A 16 -10.82 18.81 -12.83
CA GLN A 16 -10.55 18.89 -11.38
C GLN A 16 -9.40 17.99 -10.94
N GLY A 17 -9.00 17.01 -11.76
CA GLY A 17 -7.94 16.10 -11.41
C GLY A 17 -7.36 15.32 -12.57
N VAL A 18 -6.29 14.59 -12.28
CA VAL A 18 -5.57 13.72 -13.20
C VAL A 18 -5.46 12.34 -12.56
N LEU A 19 -5.78 11.31 -13.34
CA LEU A 19 -5.52 9.92 -12.99
C LEU A 19 -4.25 9.46 -13.71
N LEU A 20 -3.34 8.85 -12.97
CA LEU A 20 -2.31 7.99 -13.54
C LEU A 20 -2.80 6.56 -13.37
N ASP A 21 -3.06 5.94 -14.50
CA ASP A 21 -3.46 4.55 -14.62
C ASP A 21 -2.33 3.61 -14.12
N SER A 22 -2.65 2.32 -14.02
CA SER A 22 -1.71 1.31 -13.56
C SER A 22 -0.47 1.25 -14.46
N TRP A 23 0.67 0.81 -13.92
CA TRP A 23 1.94 0.89 -14.64
C TRP A 23 2.13 -0.28 -15.62
N GLU A 24 2.06 -0.10 -16.94
CA GLU A 24 2.41 -1.17 -17.90
C GLU A 24 3.69 -0.93 -18.70
N CYS A 25 4.49 0.10 -18.36
CA CYS A 25 5.68 0.47 -19.15
C CYS A 25 6.97 -0.29 -18.76
N LYS A 26 6.83 -1.45 -18.11
CA LYS A 26 7.92 -2.36 -17.68
C LYS A 26 8.90 -1.70 -16.68
N THR A 27 9.96 -2.44 -16.36
CA THR A 27 11.01 -2.03 -15.42
C THR A 27 12.07 -1.17 -16.10
N GLN A 28 12.33 0.02 -15.55
CA GLN A 28 13.46 0.87 -15.92
C GLN A 28 14.59 0.68 -14.92
N THR A 29 15.81 0.49 -15.41
CA THR A 29 16.98 0.08 -14.59
C THR A 29 18.16 1.05 -14.68
N TRP A 30 18.02 2.13 -15.47
CA TRP A 30 19.08 3.11 -15.68
C TRP A 30 18.54 4.48 -16.03
N THR A 31 19.25 5.53 -15.62
CA THR A 31 19.06 6.92 -16.07
C THR A 31 20.41 7.61 -16.19
N THR A 32 20.46 8.76 -16.86
CA THR A 32 21.67 9.58 -16.92
C THR A 32 22.10 9.98 -15.50
N ASP A 33 23.41 9.92 -15.23
CA ASP A 33 24.02 10.20 -13.93
C ASP A 33 23.64 9.25 -12.77
N LEU A 34 23.02 8.09 -13.05
CA LEU A 34 22.68 7.11 -12.03
C LEU A 34 23.88 6.69 -11.17
N ASP A 35 25.07 6.59 -11.76
CA ASP A 35 26.30 6.29 -11.02
C ASP A 35 26.63 7.38 -9.99
N LYS A 36 26.56 8.65 -10.37
CA LYS A 36 26.80 9.75 -9.41
C LYS A 36 25.74 9.84 -8.33
N ILE A 37 24.47 9.65 -8.71
CA ILE A 37 23.34 9.66 -7.76
C ILE A 37 23.52 8.56 -6.73
N PHE A 38 23.80 7.34 -7.20
CA PHE A 38 24.04 6.19 -6.34
C PHE A 38 25.25 6.38 -5.43
N ASP A 39 26.38 6.82 -5.99
CA ASP A 39 27.63 7.00 -5.23
C ASP A 39 27.45 8.03 -4.11
N ASN A 40 26.72 9.12 -4.38
CA ASN A 40 26.40 10.14 -3.38
C ASN A 40 25.46 9.60 -2.29
N GLN A 41 24.46 8.80 -2.66
CA GLN A 41 23.47 8.25 -1.72
C GLN A 41 24.10 7.20 -0.79
N TRP A 42 24.93 6.31 -1.32
CA TRP A 42 25.42 5.13 -0.61
C TRP A 42 26.88 5.20 -0.20
N SER A 43 27.62 6.24 -0.59
CA SER A 43 29.04 6.41 -0.26
C SER A 43 29.95 5.26 -0.73
N TYR A 44 29.57 4.55 -1.80
CA TYR A 44 30.41 3.59 -2.51
C TYR A 44 30.02 3.51 -4.00
N ALA A 45 30.97 3.07 -4.84
CA ALA A 45 30.84 3.19 -6.29
C ALA A 45 29.91 2.13 -6.92
N LEU A 46 28.83 2.55 -7.60
CA LEU A 46 27.96 1.68 -8.42
C LEU A 46 28.77 0.87 -9.43
N ARG A 47 29.74 1.51 -10.08
CA ARG A 47 30.53 0.91 -11.17
C ARG A 47 31.30 -0.34 -10.75
N SER A 48 31.82 -0.37 -9.52
CA SER A 48 32.54 -1.53 -8.97
C SER A 48 31.63 -2.76 -8.74
N ARG A 49 30.33 -2.53 -8.67
CA ARG A 49 29.30 -3.55 -8.37
C ARG A 49 28.44 -3.91 -9.58
N LEU A 50 28.64 -3.25 -10.72
CA LEU A 50 27.86 -3.45 -11.94
C LEU A 50 27.70 -4.92 -12.38
N PRO A 51 28.70 -5.83 -12.23
CA PRO A 51 28.51 -7.25 -12.52
C PRO A 51 27.33 -7.90 -11.79
N ALA A 52 26.99 -7.45 -10.58
CA ALA A 52 25.83 -7.97 -9.85
C ALA A 52 24.50 -7.70 -10.55
N LEU A 53 24.37 -6.60 -11.30
CA LEU A 53 23.17 -6.32 -12.11
C LEU A 53 23.00 -7.32 -13.27
N PHE A 54 24.07 -7.99 -13.67
CA PHE A 54 24.06 -9.05 -14.70
C PHE A 54 24.00 -10.46 -14.09
N GLY A 55 23.77 -10.57 -12.78
CA GLY A 55 23.62 -11.86 -12.08
C GLY A 55 24.92 -12.48 -11.56
N TYR A 56 26.05 -11.77 -11.60
CA TYR A 56 27.30 -12.25 -11.01
C TYR A 56 27.34 -11.99 -9.50
N VAL A 57 27.87 -12.94 -8.74
CA VAL A 57 28.17 -12.73 -7.32
C VAL A 57 29.44 -11.90 -7.20
N VAL A 58 29.33 -10.73 -6.55
CA VAL A 58 30.48 -9.86 -6.25
C VAL A 58 30.79 -9.96 -4.75
N ASP A 59 32.03 -10.33 -4.43
CA ASP A 59 32.52 -10.75 -3.11
C ASP A 59 31.87 -12.03 -2.58
N ASN A 60 30.58 -11.98 -2.25
CA ASN A 60 29.79 -13.09 -1.73
C ASN A 60 28.28 -12.80 -1.91
N PRO A 61 27.41 -13.80 -1.75
CA PRO A 61 25.97 -13.64 -1.97
C PRO A 61 25.31 -12.55 -1.10
N GLU A 62 25.76 -12.37 0.14
CA GLU A 62 25.18 -11.41 1.08
C GLU A 62 25.52 -9.97 0.69
N ASN A 63 26.79 -9.68 0.38
CA ASN A 63 27.19 -8.35 -0.12
C ASN A 63 26.53 -8.02 -1.46
N THR A 64 26.36 -9.03 -2.33
CA THR A 64 25.64 -8.86 -3.60
C THR A 64 24.18 -8.49 -3.36
N ALA A 65 23.49 -9.17 -2.44
CA ALA A 65 22.10 -8.88 -2.11
C ALA A 65 21.91 -7.47 -1.53
N ARG A 66 22.80 -7.05 -0.62
CA ARG A 66 22.81 -5.70 -0.03
C ARG A 66 23.02 -4.61 -1.09
N PHE A 67 23.98 -4.81 -1.99
CA PHE A 67 24.17 -3.91 -3.13
C PHE A 67 22.91 -3.80 -4.01
N LEU A 68 22.31 -4.95 -4.36
CA LEU A 68 21.13 -4.95 -5.21
C LEU A 68 19.94 -4.27 -4.52
N ARG A 69 19.83 -4.35 -3.19
CA ARG A 69 18.87 -3.60 -2.40
C ARG A 69 19.11 -2.11 -2.51
N ASP A 70 20.34 -1.65 -2.22
CA ASP A 70 20.71 -0.23 -2.31
C ASP A 70 20.41 0.34 -3.71
N TRP A 71 20.67 -0.44 -4.76
CA TRP A 71 20.38 -0.07 -6.14
C TRP A 71 18.89 0.04 -6.44
N ARG A 72 18.07 -0.93 -5.97
CA ARG A 72 16.60 -0.86 -6.11
C ARG A 72 16.03 0.36 -5.38
N VAL A 73 16.57 0.69 -4.22
CA VAL A 73 16.13 1.85 -3.44
C VAL A 73 16.46 3.15 -4.17
N THR A 74 17.65 3.29 -4.74
CA THR A 74 17.95 4.46 -5.60
C THR A 74 16.97 4.60 -6.76
N LEU A 75 16.60 3.49 -7.43
CA LEU A 75 15.61 3.53 -8.51
C LEU A 75 14.21 3.90 -8.01
N ASN A 76 13.80 3.36 -6.86
CA ASN A 76 12.54 3.70 -6.21
C ASN A 76 12.48 5.20 -5.90
N ASP A 77 13.50 5.75 -5.24
CA ASP A 77 13.54 7.17 -4.85
C ASP A 77 13.46 8.08 -6.08
N LEU A 78 14.15 7.72 -7.16
CA LEU A 78 14.08 8.45 -8.43
C LEU A 78 12.69 8.43 -9.05
N LEU A 79 11.96 7.31 -8.99
CA LEU A 79 10.60 7.21 -9.51
C LEU A 79 9.60 7.95 -8.61
N VAL A 80 9.68 7.74 -7.29
CA VAL A 80 8.82 8.40 -6.30
C VAL A 80 8.92 9.91 -6.44
N GLU A 81 10.14 10.47 -6.44
CA GLU A 81 10.32 11.93 -6.45
C GLU A 81 10.18 12.53 -7.85
N ASN A 82 10.87 11.99 -8.86
CA ASN A 82 10.94 12.66 -10.18
C ASN A 82 9.74 12.34 -11.08
N PHE A 83 9.04 11.23 -10.85
CA PHE A 83 7.84 10.90 -11.63
C PHE A 83 6.57 11.25 -10.84
N PHE A 84 6.33 10.57 -9.72
CA PHE A 84 5.10 10.78 -8.95
C PHE A 84 5.07 12.14 -8.25
N GLY A 85 6.19 12.56 -7.64
CA GLY A 85 6.36 13.86 -7.00
C GLY A 85 6.25 15.02 -7.98
N GLU A 86 6.93 14.96 -9.13
CA GLU A 86 6.82 16.02 -10.15
C GLU A 86 5.41 16.10 -10.73
N ILE A 87 4.73 14.98 -10.96
CA ILE A 87 3.32 14.99 -11.41
C ILE A 87 2.42 15.67 -10.38
N LYS A 88 2.59 15.35 -9.09
CA LYS A 88 1.84 16.00 -8.01
C LYS A 88 2.10 17.51 -8.00
N LYS A 89 3.36 17.93 -8.04
CA LYS A 89 3.74 19.34 -8.09
C LYS A 89 3.11 20.06 -9.29
N LEU A 90 3.18 19.47 -10.49
CA LEU A 90 2.56 20.04 -11.69
C LEU A 90 1.03 20.12 -11.56
N ALA A 91 0.39 19.13 -10.93
CA ALA A 91 -1.04 19.17 -10.68
C ALA A 91 -1.40 20.30 -9.69
N ASP A 92 -0.65 20.44 -8.59
CA ASP A 92 -0.85 21.50 -7.58
C ASP A 92 -0.69 22.90 -8.18
N GLU A 93 0.34 23.12 -9.01
CA GLU A 93 0.55 24.38 -9.74
C GLU A 93 -0.64 24.75 -10.65
N ASN A 94 -1.49 23.79 -10.98
CA ASN A 94 -2.68 23.96 -11.82
C ASN A 94 -3.99 23.72 -11.05
N GLY A 95 -3.95 23.58 -9.72
CA GLY A 95 -5.13 23.37 -8.88
C GLY A 95 -5.86 22.04 -9.12
N LEU A 96 -5.15 21.00 -9.55
CA LEU A 96 -5.69 19.68 -9.86
C LEU A 96 -5.36 18.67 -8.76
N THR A 97 -6.30 17.78 -8.45
CA THR A 97 -6.03 16.60 -7.62
C THR A 97 -5.37 15.49 -8.44
N VAL A 98 -4.57 14.64 -7.81
CA VAL A 98 -4.00 13.46 -8.46
C VAL A 98 -4.44 12.16 -7.80
N SER A 99 -4.80 11.20 -8.63
CA SER A 99 -5.00 9.80 -8.26
C SER A 99 -3.95 8.96 -8.96
N PHE A 100 -3.34 8.03 -8.25
CA PHE A 100 -2.40 7.07 -8.81
C PHE A 100 -2.94 5.68 -8.60
N GLU A 101 -2.89 4.84 -9.62
CA GLU A 101 -3.10 3.40 -9.49
C GLU A 101 -1.80 2.64 -9.17
N THR A 102 -1.83 1.31 -9.29
CA THR A 102 -0.75 0.44 -8.85
C THR A 102 0.47 0.54 -9.78
N ALA A 103 1.65 0.73 -9.18
CA ALA A 103 2.91 0.88 -9.90
C ALA A 103 4.09 0.19 -9.19
N SER A 104 4.82 0.94 -8.37
CA SER A 104 5.99 0.46 -7.64
C SER A 104 5.64 -0.72 -6.72
N GLY A 105 6.52 -1.71 -6.65
CA GLY A 105 6.38 -2.93 -5.85
C GLY A 105 5.35 -3.95 -6.37
N ASP A 106 4.41 -3.53 -7.23
CA ASP A 106 3.46 -4.39 -7.93
C ASP A 106 4.04 -4.88 -9.27
N VAL A 107 4.41 -3.94 -10.15
CA VAL A 107 4.86 -4.22 -11.52
C VAL A 107 6.38 -4.25 -11.64
N PHE A 108 7.06 -3.36 -10.92
CA PHE A 108 8.51 -3.29 -10.87
C PHE A 108 9.00 -3.25 -9.42
N PRO A 109 10.24 -3.70 -9.13
CA PRO A 109 10.75 -3.68 -7.76
C PRO A 109 10.84 -2.28 -7.19
N GLY A 110 10.30 -2.08 -6.00
CA GLY A 110 10.32 -0.81 -5.26
C GLY A 110 9.39 -0.85 -4.07
N ASP A 111 9.28 0.27 -3.37
CA ASP A 111 8.36 0.40 -2.24
C ASP A 111 6.90 0.51 -2.74
N ILE A 112 6.08 -0.46 -2.36
CA ILE A 112 4.69 -0.56 -2.81
C ILE A 112 3.74 0.48 -2.18
N LEU A 113 4.17 1.17 -1.13
CA LEU A 113 3.39 2.21 -0.45
C LEU A 113 3.86 3.60 -0.84
N GLU A 114 5.16 3.82 -0.99
CA GLU A 114 5.76 5.17 -0.92
C GLU A 114 5.22 6.17 -1.93
N TYR A 115 5.08 5.79 -3.20
CA TYR A 115 4.62 6.73 -4.24
C TYR A 115 3.22 7.31 -3.97
N TYR A 116 2.37 6.61 -3.21
CA TYR A 116 1.07 7.13 -2.79
C TYR A 116 1.16 8.34 -1.85
N LYS A 117 2.32 8.63 -1.25
CA LYS A 117 2.50 9.87 -0.46
C LYS A 117 2.19 11.12 -1.29
N HIS A 118 2.47 11.06 -2.60
CA HIS A 118 2.19 12.12 -3.56
C HIS A 118 0.77 12.09 -4.16
N ALA A 119 -0.01 11.01 -3.97
CA ALA A 119 -1.40 10.96 -4.41
C ALA A 119 -2.30 11.79 -3.47
N ASP A 120 -3.29 12.51 -4.01
CA ASP A 120 -4.40 13.03 -3.20
C ASP A 120 -5.40 11.92 -2.88
N VAL A 121 -5.63 11.03 -3.85
CA VAL A 121 -6.50 9.85 -3.72
C VAL A 121 -5.75 8.60 -4.23
N PRO A 122 -5.15 7.80 -3.33
CA PRO A 122 -4.66 6.48 -3.66
C PRO A 122 -5.75 5.63 -4.32
N MET A 123 -5.42 4.93 -5.39
CA MET A 123 -6.36 4.12 -6.14
C MET A 123 -5.82 2.70 -6.34
N CYS A 124 -6.65 1.69 -6.08
CA CYS A 124 -6.36 0.31 -6.46
C CYS A 124 -7.32 -0.15 -7.56
N GLU A 125 -7.46 -1.45 -7.75
CA GLU A 125 -8.28 -2.02 -8.81
C GLU A 125 -8.84 -3.36 -8.36
N PHE A 126 -10.06 -3.69 -8.78
CA PHE A 126 -10.59 -5.03 -8.66
C PHE A 126 -11.52 -5.43 -9.81
N TRP A 127 -11.55 -6.74 -10.06
CA TRP A 127 -12.21 -7.32 -11.21
C TRP A 127 -13.43 -8.14 -10.81
N GLN A 128 -14.32 -8.33 -11.78
CA GLN A 128 -15.46 -9.22 -11.68
C GLN A 128 -15.67 -9.99 -13.00
N PRO A 129 -16.05 -11.28 -12.97
CA PRO A 129 -16.21 -12.12 -11.78
C PRO A 129 -14.85 -12.48 -11.15
N ARG A 130 -14.88 -13.01 -9.92
CA ARG A 130 -13.70 -13.62 -9.31
C ARG A 130 -13.30 -14.88 -10.07
N SER A 131 -12.00 -15.12 -10.16
CA SER A 131 -11.40 -16.36 -10.67
C SER A 131 -10.19 -16.72 -9.82
N ASP A 132 -9.76 -17.99 -9.86
CA ASP A 132 -8.58 -18.42 -9.09
C ASP A 132 -7.25 -17.95 -9.71
N SER A 133 -7.28 -17.45 -10.95
CA SER A 133 -6.10 -17.07 -11.72
C SER A 133 -6.25 -15.75 -12.46
N PHE A 134 -5.10 -15.14 -12.77
CA PHE A 134 -4.98 -13.91 -13.56
C PHE A 134 -5.90 -12.80 -13.05
N VAL A 135 -6.59 -12.08 -13.93
CA VAL A 135 -7.31 -10.83 -13.61
C VAL A 135 -8.37 -10.96 -12.51
N GLY A 136 -9.07 -12.09 -12.38
CA GLY A 136 -10.08 -12.28 -11.33
C GLY A 136 -9.52 -12.81 -10.01
N SER A 137 -8.21 -13.08 -9.92
CA SER A 137 -7.56 -13.55 -8.70
C SER A 137 -7.46 -12.44 -7.65
N ILE A 138 -7.69 -12.80 -6.39
CA ILE A 138 -7.48 -11.89 -5.25
C ILE A 138 -6.02 -11.43 -5.17
N GLU A 139 -5.06 -12.18 -5.69
CA GLU A 139 -3.66 -11.80 -5.67
C GLU A 139 -3.25 -10.88 -6.82
N PHE A 140 -4.13 -10.66 -7.80
CA PHE A 140 -3.79 -9.96 -9.04
C PHE A 140 -3.46 -8.49 -8.83
N LYS A 141 -4.34 -7.73 -8.15
CA LYS A 141 -4.15 -6.30 -7.90
C LYS A 141 -4.09 -5.98 -6.41
N PRO A 142 -3.07 -5.23 -5.93
CA PRO A 142 -2.85 -4.98 -4.51
C PRO A 142 -3.86 -3.99 -3.91
N VAL A 143 -4.87 -4.48 -3.20
CA VAL A 143 -5.84 -3.63 -2.47
C VAL A 143 -5.28 -3.16 -1.12
N ARG A 144 -4.79 -4.10 -0.29
CA ARG A 144 -4.28 -3.79 1.05
C ARG A 144 -3.11 -2.80 1.05
N PRO A 145 -2.13 -2.86 0.11
CA PRO A 145 -1.10 -1.83 0.00
C PRO A 145 -1.65 -0.42 -0.23
N ALA A 146 -2.59 -0.22 -1.14
CA ALA A 146 -3.21 1.09 -1.38
C ALA A 146 -3.98 1.60 -0.16
N VAL A 147 -4.74 0.72 0.51
CA VAL A 147 -5.46 1.05 1.75
C VAL A 147 -4.49 1.42 2.88
N SER A 148 -3.42 0.66 3.05
CA SER A 148 -2.40 0.90 4.07
C SER A 148 -1.65 2.21 3.80
N ALA A 149 -1.31 2.49 2.54
CA ALA A 149 -0.67 3.73 2.15
C ALA A 149 -1.58 4.94 2.40
N ALA A 150 -2.87 4.83 2.06
CA ALA A 150 -3.83 5.90 2.35
C ALA A 150 -3.88 6.21 3.85
N ARG A 151 -3.99 5.17 4.71
CA ARG A 151 -3.99 5.34 6.16
C ARG A 151 -2.66 5.92 6.67
N GLY A 152 -1.53 5.36 6.24
CA GLY A 152 -0.19 5.77 6.66
C GLY A 152 0.19 7.20 6.24
N TYR A 153 -0.29 7.65 5.07
CA TYR A 153 -0.04 9.00 4.53
C TYR A 153 -1.21 9.99 4.74
N GLY A 154 -2.21 9.63 5.54
CA GLY A 154 -3.27 10.56 5.92
C GLY A 154 -4.27 10.88 4.81
N LYS A 155 -4.41 10.00 3.82
CA LYS A 155 -5.36 10.14 2.73
C LYS A 155 -6.71 9.60 3.17
N LYS A 156 -7.74 10.44 3.11
CA LYS A 156 -9.09 10.10 3.59
C LYS A 156 -9.77 9.04 2.73
N ARG A 157 -9.53 9.10 1.41
CA ARG A 157 -10.23 8.30 0.40
C ARG A 157 -9.29 7.27 -0.22
N VAL A 158 -9.80 6.05 -0.39
CA VAL A 158 -9.19 5.00 -1.21
C VAL A 158 -10.11 4.73 -2.39
N ALA A 159 -9.67 5.10 -3.58
CA ALA A 159 -10.39 4.79 -4.80
C ALA A 159 -10.11 3.35 -5.26
N ALA A 160 -11.01 2.78 -6.06
CA ALA A 160 -10.73 1.58 -6.83
C ALA A 160 -11.31 1.70 -8.24
N GLU A 161 -10.54 1.35 -9.25
CA GLU A 161 -11.10 0.92 -10.53
C GLU A 161 -11.95 -0.32 -10.25
N ALA A 162 -13.25 -0.21 -10.49
CA ALA A 162 -14.24 -1.14 -10.01
C ALA A 162 -14.98 -1.82 -11.16
N PHE A 163 -15.16 -3.13 -11.02
CA PHE A 163 -15.99 -3.97 -11.89
C PHE A 163 -15.45 -4.21 -13.30
N THR A 164 -14.15 -4.10 -13.49
CA THR A 164 -13.50 -4.48 -14.75
C THR A 164 -13.74 -5.96 -15.02
N SER A 165 -14.11 -6.32 -16.25
CA SER A 165 -14.43 -7.70 -16.61
C SER A 165 -13.86 -8.07 -17.96
N PHE A 166 -13.12 -9.17 -18.05
CA PHE A 166 -12.74 -9.79 -19.34
C PHE A 166 -13.69 -10.91 -19.79
N ASN A 167 -14.78 -11.12 -19.05
CA ASN A 167 -15.81 -12.10 -19.38
C ASN A 167 -17.15 -11.41 -19.63
N LEU A 168 -17.18 -10.46 -20.57
CA LEU A 168 -18.39 -9.73 -20.93
C LEU A 168 -19.43 -10.67 -21.55
N THR A 169 -20.50 -10.94 -20.81
CA THR A 169 -21.59 -11.85 -21.18
C THR A 169 -22.93 -11.14 -21.36
N TRP A 170 -23.03 -9.87 -20.99
CA TRP A 170 -24.25 -9.04 -21.04
C TRP A 170 -25.38 -9.47 -20.11
N ASP A 171 -25.12 -10.39 -19.18
CA ASP A 171 -26.00 -10.78 -18.08
C ASP A 171 -25.61 -10.11 -16.75
N GLU A 172 -24.62 -9.21 -16.77
CA GLU A 172 -24.19 -8.48 -15.58
C GLU A 172 -25.32 -7.58 -15.08
N HIS A 173 -25.57 -7.62 -13.78
CA HIS A 173 -26.60 -6.82 -13.13
C HIS A 173 -26.18 -6.41 -11.70
N PRO A 174 -26.79 -5.38 -11.09
CA PRO A 174 -26.35 -4.83 -9.81
C PRO A 174 -26.16 -5.84 -8.66
N ARG A 175 -26.90 -6.96 -8.64
CA ARG A 175 -26.67 -8.02 -7.64
C ARG A 175 -25.29 -8.69 -7.74
N PHE A 176 -24.72 -8.89 -8.93
CA PHE A 176 -23.36 -9.42 -9.07
C PHE A 176 -22.32 -8.41 -8.59
N LEU A 177 -22.56 -7.14 -8.91
CA LEU A 177 -21.66 -6.03 -8.60
C LEU A 177 -21.68 -5.72 -7.09
N LYS A 178 -22.82 -5.88 -6.43
CA LYS A 178 -22.96 -5.61 -4.99
C LYS A 178 -22.01 -6.46 -4.16
N ASP A 179 -21.99 -7.78 -4.36
CA ASP A 179 -21.22 -8.68 -3.50
C ASP A 179 -19.70 -8.43 -3.62
N ILE A 180 -19.22 -8.13 -4.84
CA ILE A 180 -17.80 -7.80 -5.05
C ILE A 180 -17.45 -6.40 -4.52
N ALA A 181 -18.38 -5.43 -4.60
CA ALA A 181 -18.19 -4.11 -3.98
C ALA A 181 -18.07 -4.22 -2.45
N ASP A 182 -18.97 -4.98 -1.82
CA ASP A 182 -19.02 -5.15 -0.37
C ASP A 182 -17.74 -5.79 0.19
N ASP A 183 -17.18 -6.76 -0.52
CA ASP A 183 -15.88 -7.35 -0.15
C ASP A 183 -14.75 -6.33 -0.18
N HIS A 184 -14.71 -5.45 -1.20
CA HIS A 184 -13.67 -4.43 -1.32
C HIS A 184 -13.87 -3.28 -0.33
N PHE A 185 -15.11 -2.96 0.02
CA PHE A 185 -15.44 -2.09 1.15
C PHE A 185 -14.91 -2.65 2.47
N ALA A 186 -15.11 -3.94 2.74
CA ALA A 186 -14.55 -4.59 3.92
C ALA A 186 -13.01 -4.64 3.92
N LYS A 187 -12.38 -4.61 2.74
CA LYS A 187 -10.91 -4.48 2.61
C LYS A 187 -10.40 -3.05 2.76
N GLY A 188 -11.28 -2.04 2.78
CA GLY A 188 -10.93 -0.65 3.03
C GLY A 188 -11.02 0.28 1.83
N VAL A 189 -11.52 -0.17 0.67
CA VAL A 189 -11.89 0.74 -0.42
C VAL A 189 -13.05 1.61 0.04
N THR A 190 -13.05 2.90 -0.31
CA THR A 190 -14.10 3.85 0.11
C THR A 190 -14.73 4.61 -1.05
N HIS A 191 -14.20 4.47 -2.26
CA HIS A 191 -14.71 5.16 -3.44
C HIS A 191 -14.54 4.28 -4.68
N LEU A 192 -15.64 4.01 -5.38
CA LEU A 192 -15.63 3.15 -6.57
C LEU A 192 -15.66 4.01 -7.84
N VAL A 193 -14.70 3.79 -8.73
CA VAL A 193 -14.64 4.38 -10.07
C VAL A 193 -15.02 3.28 -11.06
N PHE A 194 -16.20 3.40 -11.66
CA PHE A 194 -16.76 2.30 -12.45
C PHE A 194 -16.02 2.12 -13.78
N HIS A 195 -15.47 0.93 -13.98
CA HIS A 195 -14.96 0.47 -15.27
C HIS A 195 -16.05 -0.36 -15.97
N THR A 196 -16.71 0.12 -17.03
CA THR A 196 -16.57 1.48 -17.60
C THR A 196 -17.87 1.99 -18.22
N TYR A 197 -18.10 3.29 -18.10
CA TYR A 197 -19.11 3.99 -18.89
C TYR A 197 -18.52 4.30 -20.27
N THR A 198 -18.72 3.39 -21.22
CA THR A 198 -18.28 3.62 -22.61
C THR A 198 -19.18 4.66 -23.30
N HIS A 199 -18.57 5.72 -23.83
CA HIS A 199 -19.29 6.71 -24.63
C HIS A 199 -19.77 6.09 -25.95
N ASN A 200 -21.10 6.09 -26.17
CA ASN A 200 -21.70 5.69 -27.44
C ASN A 200 -22.27 6.93 -28.17
N PRO A 201 -21.54 7.49 -29.16
CA PRO A 201 -21.95 8.72 -29.86
C PRO A 201 -23.11 8.51 -30.82
N ARG A 202 -23.42 7.27 -31.20
CA ARG A 202 -24.48 6.96 -32.14
C ARG A 202 -25.79 6.69 -31.41
N THR A 203 -26.86 7.33 -31.86
CA THR A 203 -28.21 7.17 -31.30
C THR A 203 -29.09 6.24 -32.11
N ASP A 204 -28.63 5.81 -33.29
CA ASP A 204 -29.30 4.94 -34.24
C ASP A 204 -28.87 3.46 -34.14
N PHE A 205 -27.93 3.14 -33.23
CA PHE A 205 -27.51 1.76 -32.97
C PHE A 205 -28.53 1.00 -32.11
N LEU A 206 -28.52 -0.33 -32.26
CA LEU A 206 -29.30 -1.22 -31.40
C LEU A 206 -28.85 -1.09 -29.93
N PRO A 207 -29.78 -0.96 -28.97
CA PRO A 207 -29.48 -1.09 -27.55
C PRO A 207 -28.81 -2.43 -27.21
N PRO A 208 -27.93 -2.50 -26.20
CA PRO A 208 -27.47 -1.38 -25.35
C PRO A 208 -26.31 -0.56 -25.96
N GLY A 209 -25.82 -0.94 -27.14
CA GLY A 209 -24.68 -0.32 -27.82
C GLY A 209 -23.41 -1.17 -27.77
N THR A 210 -22.26 -0.52 -27.62
CA THR A 210 -20.94 -1.18 -27.57
C THR A 210 -20.28 -1.02 -26.20
N SER A 211 -19.49 -2.01 -25.81
CA SER A 211 -18.62 -1.94 -24.63
C SER A 211 -17.17 -1.63 -25.02
N PHE A 212 -16.30 -1.44 -24.03
CA PHE A 212 -14.87 -1.21 -24.21
C PHE A 212 -14.20 -2.41 -24.92
N GLY A 213 -13.52 -2.14 -26.05
CA GLY A 213 -12.77 -3.15 -26.79
C GLY A 213 -13.57 -4.39 -27.22
N THR A 214 -14.91 -4.31 -27.32
CA THR A 214 -15.88 -5.39 -27.63
C THR A 214 -16.02 -6.55 -26.64
N LYS A 215 -15.05 -6.77 -25.75
CA LYS A 215 -15.01 -7.94 -24.83
C LYS A 215 -14.84 -7.56 -23.36
N ILE A 216 -14.70 -6.27 -23.06
CA ILE A 216 -14.37 -5.80 -21.72
C ILE A 216 -15.62 -5.13 -21.13
N GLY A 217 -16.03 -5.60 -19.96
CA GLY A 217 -17.07 -5.01 -19.12
C GLY A 217 -16.48 -4.20 -17.96
N THR A 218 -17.30 -3.71 -17.04
CA THR A 218 -18.77 -3.83 -17.02
C THR A 218 -19.42 -2.78 -17.93
N PRO A 219 -20.43 -3.15 -18.74
CA PRO A 219 -21.05 -2.23 -19.71
C PRO A 219 -22.03 -1.26 -19.02
N PHE A 220 -21.52 -0.28 -18.27
CA PHE A 220 -22.33 0.78 -17.65
C PHE A 220 -22.84 1.77 -18.71
N LEU A 221 -23.82 1.36 -19.50
CA LEU A 221 -24.33 2.11 -20.65
C LEU A 221 -25.72 2.68 -20.36
N ARG A 222 -26.02 3.89 -20.86
CA ARG A 222 -27.35 4.53 -20.73
C ARG A 222 -28.53 3.73 -21.25
N LEU A 223 -28.26 2.77 -22.14
CA LEU A 223 -29.26 1.90 -22.77
C LEU A 223 -29.22 0.47 -22.21
N GLN A 224 -28.48 0.22 -21.13
CA GLN A 224 -28.62 -1.03 -20.39
C GLN A 224 -30.05 -1.20 -19.87
N THR A 225 -30.53 -2.44 -19.85
CA THR A 225 -31.91 -2.75 -19.44
C THR A 225 -32.19 -2.30 -18.00
N TRP A 226 -31.18 -2.34 -17.13
CA TRP A 226 -31.26 -1.89 -15.74
C TRP A 226 -30.81 -0.44 -15.49
N TRP A 227 -30.44 0.33 -16.53
CA TRP A 227 -29.87 1.68 -16.36
C TRP A 227 -30.78 2.62 -15.56
N GLN A 228 -32.09 2.57 -15.80
CA GLN A 228 -33.08 3.38 -15.08
C GLN A 228 -33.09 3.13 -13.55
N HIS A 229 -32.57 1.99 -13.09
CA HIS A 229 -32.47 1.62 -11.67
C HIS A 229 -31.10 1.93 -11.06
N MET A 230 -30.13 2.42 -11.85
CA MET A 230 -28.80 2.77 -11.35
C MET A 230 -28.79 3.74 -10.16
N PRO A 231 -29.70 4.74 -10.06
CA PRO A 231 -29.76 5.57 -8.87
C PRO A 231 -29.89 4.78 -7.56
N LEU A 232 -30.63 3.66 -7.54
CA LEU A 232 -30.76 2.82 -6.34
C LEU A 232 -29.44 2.16 -5.96
N PHE A 233 -28.67 1.72 -6.95
CA PHE A 233 -27.37 1.08 -6.73
C PHE A 233 -26.31 2.10 -6.32
N THR A 234 -26.23 3.25 -7.00
CA THR A 234 -25.27 4.30 -6.65
C THR A 234 -25.59 4.95 -5.32
N ASP A 235 -26.86 5.10 -4.93
CA ASP A 235 -27.26 5.57 -3.60
C ASP A 235 -26.81 4.61 -2.50
N TYR A 236 -26.92 3.30 -2.73
CA TYR A 236 -26.39 2.29 -1.81
C TYR A 236 -24.88 2.47 -1.61
N LEU A 237 -24.12 2.52 -2.70
CA LEU A 237 -22.67 2.69 -2.65
C LEU A 237 -22.27 4.02 -2.00
N ALA A 238 -22.98 5.12 -2.30
CA ALA A 238 -22.71 6.42 -1.71
C ALA A 238 -22.91 6.42 -0.18
N ARG A 239 -23.93 5.72 0.33
CA ARG A 239 -24.15 5.56 1.78
C ARG A 239 -23.03 4.72 2.42
N CYS A 240 -22.61 3.64 1.78
CA CYS A 240 -21.45 2.85 2.22
C CYS A 240 -20.20 3.73 2.29
N ASN A 241 -19.88 4.45 1.21
CA ASN A 241 -18.73 5.35 1.13
C ASN A 241 -18.75 6.40 2.25
N TYR A 242 -19.91 7.01 2.51
CA TYR A 242 -20.06 7.98 3.60
C TYR A 242 -19.67 7.38 4.95
N MET A 243 -20.18 6.19 5.28
CA MET A 243 -19.85 5.51 6.54
C MET A 243 -18.37 5.12 6.60
N LEU A 244 -17.82 4.60 5.49
CA LEU A 244 -16.43 4.15 5.38
C LEU A 244 -15.41 5.28 5.39
N GLU A 245 -15.79 6.51 5.05
CA GLU A 245 -14.94 7.71 5.11
C GLU A 245 -15.14 8.53 6.39
N THR A 246 -16.03 8.11 7.29
CA THR A 246 -16.29 8.80 8.56
C THR A 246 -15.36 8.25 9.66
N GLY A 247 -14.82 9.13 10.51
CA GLY A 247 -13.93 8.74 11.61
C GLY A 247 -12.58 8.19 11.15
N ASN A 248 -11.92 7.42 12.02
CA ASN A 248 -10.65 6.74 11.73
C ASN A 248 -10.87 5.23 11.57
N PRO A 249 -10.16 4.56 10.65
CA PRO A 249 -10.13 3.11 10.61
C PRO A 249 -9.40 2.55 11.83
N VAL A 250 -9.80 1.35 12.26
CA VAL A 250 -9.22 0.67 13.42
C VAL A 250 -8.52 -0.61 12.99
N SER A 251 -7.25 -0.71 13.37
CA SER A 251 -6.43 -1.91 13.25
C SER A 251 -5.46 -1.97 14.42
N ASP A 252 -5.40 -3.10 15.12
CA ASP A 252 -4.54 -3.24 16.30
C ASP A 252 -3.07 -3.45 15.96
N VAL A 253 -2.81 -4.03 14.80
CA VAL A 253 -1.46 -4.44 14.37
C VAL A 253 -1.01 -3.61 13.19
N LEU A 254 0.22 -3.11 13.26
CA LEU A 254 0.92 -2.50 12.13
C LEU A 254 2.03 -3.44 11.69
N MET A 255 1.94 -3.97 10.48
CA MET A 255 2.91 -4.89 9.90
C MET A 255 3.99 -4.12 9.14
N TYR A 256 5.23 -4.22 9.59
CA TYR A 256 6.38 -3.67 8.90
C TYR A 256 6.76 -4.55 7.70
N LEU A 257 6.90 -3.95 6.51
CA LEU A 257 7.24 -4.65 5.28
C LEU A 257 8.74 -4.97 5.13
N GLY A 258 9.59 -4.44 6.03
CA GLY A 258 11.02 -4.65 6.00
C GLY A 258 11.78 -3.63 5.14
N ASP A 259 13.10 -3.64 5.26
CA ASP A 259 13.98 -2.70 4.53
C ASP A 259 14.42 -3.23 3.15
N GLU A 260 14.07 -4.46 2.79
CA GLU A 260 14.61 -5.17 1.60
C GLU A 260 13.95 -4.80 0.25
N GLN A 261 12.83 -4.06 0.29
CA GLN A 261 11.95 -3.85 -0.87
C GLN A 261 11.52 -5.17 -1.52
N ASN A 262 10.95 -6.06 -0.70
CA ASN A 262 10.35 -7.31 -1.17
C ASN A 262 9.03 -7.04 -1.91
N HIS A 263 8.54 -8.05 -2.64
CA HIS A 263 7.19 -8.00 -3.20
C HIS A 263 6.14 -7.98 -2.09
N LYS A 264 4.91 -7.57 -2.42
CA LYS A 264 3.80 -7.54 -1.47
C LYS A 264 3.60 -8.89 -0.78
N PRO A 265 3.28 -8.91 0.53
CA PRO A 265 2.79 -10.13 1.17
C PRO A 265 1.52 -10.64 0.45
N PRO A 266 1.24 -11.95 0.49
CA PRO A 266 -0.02 -12.48 -0.02
C PRO A 266 -1.22 -11.75 0.61
N GLN A 267 -2.24 -11.40 -0.17
CA GLN A 267 -3.45 -10.75 0.37
C GLN A 267 -4.22 -11.65 1.32
N LEU A 268 -4.07 -12.98 1.15
CA LEU A 268 -4.59 -14.02 2.05
C LEU A 268 -3.55 -14.51 3.08
N LEU A 269 -2.59 -13.68 3.46
CA LEU A 269 -1.66 -13.98 4.55
C LEU A 269 -2.44 -14.43 5.80
N PRO A 270 -2.20 -15.64 6.35
CA PRO A 270 -2.88 -16.09 7.56
C PRO A 270 -2.71 -15.10 8.71
N PHE A 271 -3.81 -14.73 9.33
CA PHE A 271 -3.86 -13.77 10.42
C PHE A 271 -4.98 -14.13 11.41
N PRO A 272 -4.85 -13.85 12.73
CA PRO A 272 -5.86 -14.21 13.71
C PRO A 272 -7.25 -13.65 13.38
N GLU A 273 -8.27 -14.50 13.45
CA GLU A 273 -9.67 -14.10 13.24
C GLU A 273 -10.09 -13.00 14.22
N GLY A 274 -10.91 -12.07 13.74
CA GLY A 274 -11.39 -10.96 14.55
C GLY A 274 -10.40 -9.81 14.74
N TYR A 275 -9.21 -9.88 14.15
CA TYR A 275 -8.24 -8.78 14.15
C TYR A 275 -7.99 -8.26 12.73
N SER A 276 -7.48 -7.04 12.64
CA SER A 276 -7.06 -6.42 11.38
C SER A 276 -5.68 -5.79 11.51
N TYR A 277 -5.01 -5.60 10.38
CA TYR A 277 -3.68 -5.01 10.30
C TYR A 277 -3.52 -4.17 9.05
N ASP A 278 -2.66 -3.16 9.15
CA ASP A 278 -2.17 -2.34 8.03
C ASP A 278 -0.69 -2.59 7.77
N TYR A 279 -0.22 -2.22 6.59
CA TYR A 279 1.21 -2.21 6.26
C TYR A 279 1.88 -0.89 6.64
N CYS A 280 3.17 -0.99 6.94
CA CYS A 280 4.06 0.13 7.19
C CYS A 280 5.37 -0.09 6.41
N ASN A 281 5.83 0.96 5.74
CA ASN A 281 7.10 0.99 5.03
C ASN A 281 8.14 1.83 5.82
N PRO A 282 9.41 1.88 5.39
CA PRO A 282 10.44 2.67 6.08
C PRO A 282 10.06 4.15 6.20
N ASP A 283 9.50 4.77 5.15
CA ASP A 283 9.14 6.20 5.18
C ASP A 283 8.08 6.52 6.24
N ILE A 284 6.98 5.77 6.29
CA ILE A 284 5.94 5.93 7.32
C ILE A 284 6.54 5.72 8.71
N LEU A 285 7.33 4.65 8.89
CA LEU A 285 7.94 4.30 10.18
C LEU A 285 8.84 5.43 10.72
N LEU A 286 9.70 5.97 9.86
CA LEU A 286 10.70 6.96 10.23
C LEU A 286 10.09 8.37 10.38
N ASN A 287 9.22 8.75 9.45
CA ASN A 287 8.85 10.15 9.22
C ASN A 287 7.41 10.50 9.66
N ARG A 288 6.52 9.52 9.81
CA ARG A 288 5.09 9.78 10.08
C ARG A 288 4.63 9.30 11.46
N LEU A 289 5.18 8.20 11.94
CA LEU A 289 4.74 7.61 13.21
C LEU A 289 5.36 8.30 14.43
N SER A 290 4.53 8.43 15.46
CA SER A 290 4.93 8.83 16.82
C SER A 290 4.28 7.91 17.85
N VAL A 291 4.60 8.07 19.14
CA VAL A 291 4.00 7.28 20.21
C VAL A 291 3.15 8.14 21.13
N LYS A 292 1.89 7.75 21.35
CA LYS A 292 0.99 8.35 22.33
C LYS A 292 0.33 7.24 23.14
N ASN A 293 0.41 7.33 24.47
CA ASN A 293 -0.18 6.35 25.40
C ASN A 293 0.21 4.90 25.09
N GLY A 294 1.48 4.66 24.75
CA GLY A 294 2.01 3.33 24.42
C GLY A 294 1.57 2.76 23.07
N LYS A 295 0.89 3.55 22.23
CA LYS A 295 0.47 3.15 20.88
C LYS A 295 1.23 3.95 19.82
N LEU A 296 1.49 3.32 18.68
CA LEU A 296 1.91 4.04 17.48
C LEU A 296 0.74 4.87 16.97
N VAL A 297 0.99 6.12 16.61
CA VAL A 297 -0.04 7.02 16.09
C VAL A 297 0.43 7.76 14.85
N THR A 298 -0.46 7.87 13.85
CA THR A 298 -0.28 8.78 12.72
C THR A 298 -0.71 10.20 13.10
N PRO A 299 -0.31 11.24 12.35
CA PRO A 299 -0.76 12.61 12.59
C PRO A 299 -2.29 12.78 12.53
N GLU A 300 -2.98 11.92 11.77
CA GLU A 300 -4.44 11.91 11.62
C GLU A 300 -5.14 11.12 12.74
N GLY A 301 -4.37 10.56 13.68
CA GLY A 301 -4.89 9.90 14.88
C GLY A 301 -5.28 8.44 14.68
N ILE A 302 -4.84 7.79 13.60
CA ILE A 302 -4.93 6.33 13.47
C ILE A 302 -3.93 5.71 14.46
N GLN A 303 -4.34 4.67 15.19
CA GLN A 303 -3.54 4.10 16.28
C GLN A 303 -3.33 2.61 16.10
N TYR A 304 -2.14 2.13 16.47
CA TYR A 304 -1.78 0.71 16.46
C TYR A 304 -1.18 0.31 17.81
N ARG A 305 -1.59 -0.85 18.33
CA ARG A 305 -1.13 -1.39 19.63
C ARG A 305 0.18 -2.16 19.48
N VAL A 306 0.37 -2.87 18.37
CA VAL A 306 1.51 -3.77 18.13
C VAL A 306 2.18 -3.41 16.81
N LEU A 307 3.51 -3.29 16.82
CA LEU A 307 4.34 -3.31 15.61
C LEU A 307 4.79 -4.75 15.35
N TRP A 308 4.48 -5.28 14.18
CA TRP A 308 4.79 -6.66 13.79
C TRP A 308 5.85 -6.68 12.69
N LEU A 309 7.01 -7.28 12.97
CA LEU A 309 8.05 -7.55 11.99
C LEU A 309 7.79 -8.91 11.36
N TYR A 310 7.24 -8.91 10.15
CA TYR A 310 6.97 -10.13 9.41
C TYR A 310 8.11 -10.42 8.43
N ASP A 311 8.84 -11.50 8.65
CA ASP A 311 9.98 -11.97 7.82
C ASP A 311 11.04 -10.87 7.53
N CYS A 312 11.31 -10.01 8.51
CA CYS A 312 12.30 -8.94 8.41
C CYS A 312 13.72 -9.44 8.70
N ARG A 313 14.24 -10.33 7.84
CA ARG A 313 15.57 -10.96 8.06
C ARG A 313 16.73 -9.96 8.06
N ARG A 314 16.62 -8.92 7.25
CA ARG A 314 17.64 -7.87 7.13
C ARG A 314 17.00 -6.51 7.33
N MET A 315 17.65 -5.67 8.14
CA MET A 315 17.14 -4.36 8.49
C MET A 315 18.26 -3.30 8.49
N LEU A 316 17.87 -2.03 8.38
CA LEU A 316 18.75 -0.89 8.51
C LEU A 316 18.91 -0.49 9.99
N PRO A 317 20.08 0.02 10.40
CA PRO A 317 20.28 0.49 11.77
C PRO A 317 19.29 1.58 12.19
N GLU A 318 19.03 2.56 11.33
CA GLU A 318 18.09 3.66 11.58
C GLU A 318 16.66 3.18 11.81
N THR A 319 16.22 2.15 11.06
CA THR A 319 14.92 1.50 11.26
C THR A 319 14.86 0.88 12.65
N LEU A 320 15.88 0.11 13.04
CA LEU A 320 15.93 -0.53 14.36
C LEU A 320 16.05 0.48 15.50
N GLU A 321 16.81 1.55 15.33
CA GLU A 321 16.94 2.64 16.29
C GLU A 321 15.59 3.35 16.51
N LYS A 322 14.84 3.60 15.42
CA LYS A 322 13.50 4.16 15.50
C LYS A 322 12.54 3.20 16.21
N ILE A 323 12.55 1.92 15.87
CA ILE A 323 11.75 0.90 16.54
C ILE A 323 12.08 0.83 18.04
N ALA A 324 13.36 0.83 18.41
CA ALA A 324 13.79 0.86 19.80
C ALA A 324 13.24 2.08 20.54
N SER A 325 13.22 3.26 19.90
CA SER A 325 12.62 4.45 20.50
C SER A 325 11.10 4.31 20.72
N PHE A 326 10.40 3.63 19.81
CA PHE A 326 8.97 3.35 19.95
C PHE A 326 8.68 2.39 21.09
N VAL A 327 9.46 1.32 21.19
CA VAL A 327 9.33 0.35 22.28
C VAL A 327 9.64 1.01 23.62
N GLU A 328 10.71 1.80 23.73
CA GLU A 328 11.03 2.56 24.95
C GLU A 328 9.86 3.44 25.41
N ALA A 329 9.13 4.02 24.46
CA ALA A 329 7.97 4.86 24.72
C ALA A 329 6.67 4.09 25.05
N GLY A 330 6.64 2.76 24.91
CA GLY A 330 5.52 1.92 25.34
C GLY A 330 4.97 0.95 24.29
N VAL A 331 5.49 0.96 23.06
CA VAL A 331 4.97 0.10 21.98
C VAL A 331 5.36 -1.36 22.21
N ILE A 332 4.47 -2.27 21.83
CA ILE A 332 4.74 -3.71 21.78
C ILE A 332 5.31 -4.05 20.41
N LEU A 333 6.51 -4.65 20.39
CA LEU A 333 7.14 -5.20 19.20
C LEU A 333 6.95 -6.72 19.18
N ALA A 334 6.43 -7.26 18.08
CA ALA A 334 6.37 -8.69 17.79
C ALA A 334 7.26 -9.00 16.59
N GLY A 335 8.30 -9.80 16.78
CA GLY A 335 9.12 -10.27 15.67
C GLY A 335 10.47 -10.83 16.10
N ASP A 336 11.01 -11.69 15.27
CA ASP A 336 12.34 -12.24 15.46
C ASP A 336 13.40 -11.17 15.24
N ALA A 337 14.55 -11.31 15.91
CA ALA A 337 15.70 -10.44 15.67
C ALA A 337 16.17 -10.57 14.21
N PRO A 338 16.45 -9.46 13.50
CA PRO A 338 17.02 -9.53 12.16
C PRO A 338 18.41 -10.18 12.22
N SER A 339 18.71 -11.01 11.22
CA SER A 339 19.97 -11.74 11.12
C SER A 339 21.06 -10.99 10.34
N GLY A 340 20.73 -9.87 9.69
CA GLY A 340 21.70 -9.10 8.93
C GLY A 340 21.32 -7.65 8.64
N ILE A 341 22.29 -6.92 8.09
CA ILE A 341 22.15 -5.53 7.67
C ILE A 341 21.63 -5.49 6.24
N ALA A 342 20.65 -4.63 5.95
CA ALA A 342 20.04 -4.54 4.61
C ALA A 342 20.88 -3.79 3.57
N THR A 343 21.82 -2.94 4.01
CA THR A 343 22.67 -2.10 3.13
C THR A 343 24.13 -2.54 3.11
N LEU A 344 24.83 -2.25 2.01
CA LEU A 344 26.28 -2.42 1.91
C LEU A 344 27.04 -1.18 2.44
N SER A 345 26.33 -0.07 2.66
CA SER A 345 26.92 1.22 3.03
C SER A 345 27.37 1.30 4.50
N GLY A 346 28.39 2.14 4.74
CA GLY A 346 28.85 2.58 6.07
C GLY A 346 29.71 1.59 6.88
N GLY A 347 29.99 0.40 6.36
CA GLY A 347 31.02 -0.51 6.90
C GLY A 347 30.87 -0.82 8.40
N ASP A 348 31.97 -0.73 9.15
CA ASP A 348 32.02 -1.07 10.58
C ASP A 348 31.14 -0.18 11.45
N GLU A 349 30.92 1.09 11.05
CA GLU A 349 30.04 2.00 11.78
C GLU A 349 28.57 1.55 11.70
N THR A 350 28.09 1.26 10.49
CA THR A 350 26.76 0.68 10.26
C THR A 350 26.59 -0.61 11.04
N LYS A 351 27.61 -1.48 11.03
CA LYS A 351 27.59 -2.73 11.79
C LYS A 351 27.48 -2.50 13.29
N LEU A 352 28.26 -1.59 13.85
CA LEU A 352 28.21 -1.25 15.27
C LEU A 352 26.82 -0.72 15.66
N ARG A 353 26.23 0.17 14.86
CA ARG A 353 24.88 0.70 15.08
C ARG A 353 23.83 -0.42 15.04
N PHE A 354 23.90 -1.29 14.04
CA PHE A 354 23.01 -2.45 13.90
C PHE A 354 23.11 -3.38 15.10
N ASP A 355 24.31 -3.86 15.43
CA ASP A 355 24.53 -4.81 16.53
C ASP A 355 24.07 -4.23 17.86
N LYS A 356 24.31 -2.92 18.09
CA LYS A 356 23.84 -2.20 19.27
C LYS A 356 22.31 -2.11 19.33
N ALA A 357 21.65 -1.82 18.21
CA ALA A 357 20.19 -1.71 18.15
C ALA A 357 19.52 -3.08 18.35
N VAL A 358 20.05 -4.14 17.72
CA VAL A 358 19.60 -5.53 17.93
C VAL A 358 19.78 -5.95 19.39
N GLY A 359 20.97 -5.73 19.96
CA GLY A 359 21.23 -6.06 21.37
C GLY A 359 20.34 -5.29 22.35
N LYS A 360 19.96 -4.05 22.01
CA LYS A 360 19.02 -3.25 22.82
C LYS A 360 17.60 -3.81 22.80
N LEU A 361 17.13 -4.30 21.66
CA LEU A 361 15.76 -4.80 21.48
C LEU A 361 15.60 -6.25 21.95
N TRP A 362 16.52 -7.14 21.55
CA TRP A 362 16.42 -8.58 21.81
C TRP A 362 17.39 -9.12 22.86
N GLY A 363 18.29 -8.29 23.39
CA GLY A 363 19.29 -8.74 24.36
C GLY A 363 20.23 -9.79 23.78
N ASP A 364 20.41 -10.91 24.49
CA ASP A 364 21.16 -12.08 24.04
C ASP A 364 20.31 -13.10 23.25
N GLY A 365 19.03 -12.79 23.00
CA GLY A 365 18.08 -13.67 22.31
C GLY A 365 17.57 -14.86 23.13
N SER A 366 17.98 -15.00 24.40
CA SER A 366 17.60 -16.15 25.25
C SER A 366 16.16 -16.07 25.79
N LYS A 367 15.58 -14.87 25.82
CA LYS A 367 14.25 -14.62 26.36
C LYS A 367 13.23 -14.49 25.23
N ASN A 368 12.06 -15.11 25.44
CA ASN A 368 10.93 -14.96 24.53
C ASN A 368 10.30 -13.56 24.60
N MET A 369 10.50 -12.84 25.70
CA MET A 369 10.00 -11.48 25.91
C MET A 369 10.98 -10.66 26.75
N LEU A 370 11.23 -9.43 26.34
CA LEU A 370 12.01 -8.43 27.08
C LEU A 370 11.20 -7.15 27.28
N THR A 371 11.47 -6.46 28.38
CA THR A 371 10.95 -5.10 28.61
C THR A 371 12.03 -4.10 28.22
N LEU A 372 11.66 -3.10 27.42
CA LEU A 372 12.53 -1.98 27.05
C LEU A 372 11.75 -0.68 27.28
N GLY A 373 12.22 0.12 28.25
CA GLY A 373 11.48 1.28 28.72
C GLY A 373 10.08 0.91 29.22
N LYS A 374 9.04 1.49 28.62
CA LYS A 374 7.63 1.20 28.93
C LYS A 374 7.03 0.09 28.07
N GLY A 375 7.70 -0.32 27.00
CA GLY A 375 7.20 -1.30 26.03
C GLY A 375 7.82 -2.67 26.20
N LYS A 376 7.52 -3.54 25.25
CA LYS A 376 7.93 -4.95 25.26
C LYS A 376 8.39 -5.40 23.89
N VAL A 377 9.36 -6.30 23.86
CA VAL A 377 9.84 -6.98 22.66
C VAL A 377 9.57 -8.47 22.81
N TYR A 378 8.72 -9.01 21.94
CA TYR A 378 8.43 -10.43 21.81
C TYR A 378 9.28 -11.03 20.69
N ASN A 379 10.15 -11.97 21.05
CA ASN A 379 11.02 -12.69 20.12
C ASN A 379 10.24 -13.82 19.43
N THR A 380 9.21 -13.46 18.67
CA THR A 380 8.41 -14.37 17.86
C THR A 380 7.66 -13.59 16.80
N SER A 381 7.60 -14.12 15.58
CA SER A 381 6.73 -13.63 14.52
C SER A 381 5.27 -14.11 14.65
N ASP A 382 4.94 -14.98 15.61
CA ASP A 382 3.57 -15.46 15.84
C ASP A 382 2.74 -14.41 16.58
N ILE A 383 2.09 -13.56 15.79
CA ILE A 383 1.28 -12.45 16.29
C ILE A 383 0.12 -12.92 17.20
N ALA A 384 -0.42 -14.13 17.01
CA ALA A 384 -1.52 -14.64 17.83
C ALA A 384 -1.10 -14.82 19.29
N THR A 385 0.12 -15.30 19.52
CA THR A 385 0.67 -15.48 20.86
C THR A 385 0.85 -14.15 21.58
N VAL A 386 1.28 -13.11 20.84
CA VAL A 386 1.48 -11.76 21.39
C VAL A 386 0.15 -11.10 21.74
N LEU A 387 -0.84 -11.16 20.84
CA LEU A 387 -2.18 -10.63 21.10
C LEU A 387 -2.81 -11.27 22.36
N THR A 388 -2.65 -12.59 22.50
CA THR A 388 -3.12 -13.34 23.68
C THR A 388 -2.37 -12.93 24.95
N ALA A 389 -1.03 -12.84 24.89
CA ALA A 389 -0.20 -12.49 26.05
C ALA A 389 -0.47 -11.07 26.57
N GLU A 390 -0.80 -10.14 25.67
CA GLU A 390 -1.14 -8.76 25.99
C GLU A 390 -2.63 -8.54 26.29
N ASN A 391 -3.44 -9.62 26.28
CA ASN A 391 -4.90 -9.57 26.45
C ASN A 391 -5.58 -8.56 25.53
N ILE A 392 -5.11 -8.44 24.29
CA ILE A 392 -5.74 -7.60 23.26
C ILE A 392 -6.92 -8.40 22.72
N PRO A 393 -8.19 -7.98 22.96
CA PRO A 393 -9.34 -8.73 22.51
C PRO A 393 -9.53 -8.59 20.99
N PRO A 394 -10.15 -9.57 20.32
CA PRO A 394 -10.56 -9.41 18.94
C PRO A 394 -11.61 -8.29 18.82
N ASP A 395 -11.54 -7.56 17.72
CA ASP A 395 -12.46 -6.47 17.41
C ASP A 395 -13.88 -6.98 17.11
N ILE A 396 -13.96 -8.19 16.55
CA ILE A 396 -15.21 -8.90 16.32
C ILE A 396 -15.11 -10.38 16.73
N LEU A 397 -16.12 -10.85 17.46
CA LEU A 397 -16.30 -12.26 17.78
C LEU A 397 -17.31 -12.87 16.81
N ALA A 398 -16.83 -13.39 15.69
CA ALA A 398 -17.65 -14.05 14.70
C ALA A 398 -16.89 -15.21 14.03
N HIS A 399 -17.47 -16.40 14.08
CA HIS A 399 -16.91 -17.60 13.47
C HIS A 399 -17.68 -17.90 12.17
N SER A 400 -17.36 -17.14 11.12
CA SER A 400 -17.90 -17.38 9.79
C SER A 400 -16.82 -17.11 8.74
N PRO A 401 -16.47 -18.11 7.90
CA PRO A 401 -15.43 -17.94 6.88
C PRO A 401 -15.83 -16.94 5.78
N ASP A 402 -17.12 -16.64 5.65
CA ASP A 402 -17.68 -15.74 4.64
C ASP A 402 -17.87 -14.32 5.16
N LEU A 403 -17.74 -14.08 6.47
CA LEU A 403 -17.88 -12.75 7.03
C LEU A 403 -16.69 -11.87 6.60
N ARG A 404 -17.01 -10.70 6.08
CA ARG A 404 -16.05 -9.63 5.80
C ARG A 404 -16.47 -8.42 6.62
N TRP A 405 -15.50 -7.74 7.22
CA TRP A 405 -15.75 -6.63 8.13
C TRP A 405 -14.64 -5.59 8.06
N LEU A 406 -14.99 -4.37 8.45
CA LEU A 406 -14.08 -3.27 8.67
C LEU A 406 -14.61 -2.43 9.82
N HIS A 407 -13.73 -1.91 10.67
CA HIS A 407 -14.10 -1.07 11.80
C HIS A 407 -13.67 0.39 11.56
N ARG A 408 -14.62 1.31 11.76
CA ARG A 408 -14.42 2.77 11.83
C ARG A 408 -14.85 3.28 13.20
N GLN A 409 -14.05 4.18 13.78
CA GLN A 409 -14.34 4.83 15.05
C GLN A 409 -14.50 6.34 14.86
N THR A 410 -15.57 6.91 15.42
CA THR A 410 -15.84 8.36 15.38
C THR A 410 -15.74 8.96 16.79
N GLY A 411 -14.90 9.99 16.97
CA GLY A 411 -14.69 10.64 18.27
C GLY A 411 -13.79 9.82 19.23
N GLU A 412 -13.43 10.40 20.37
CA GLU A 412 -12.82 9.67 21.48
C GLU A 412 -13.93 8.91 22.23
N SER A 413 -14.30 7.71 21.76
CA SER A 413 -14.84 6.72 22.68
C SER A 413 -13.67 6.27 23.56
N GLY A 414 -13.55 6.95 24.71
CA GLY A 414 -12.54 6.71 25.74
C GLY A 414 -12.69 5.39 26.48
#